data_AF-A0A928VJ86-F1
#
_entry.id   AF-A0A928VJ86-F1
#
_cell.length_a   1.000
_cell.length_b   1.000
_cell.length_c   1.000
_cell.angle_alpha   90.00
_cell.angle_beta   90.00
_cell.angle_gamma   90.00
#
_symmetry.space_group_name_H-M   'P 1'
#
loop_
_entity.id
_entity.type
_entity.pdbx_description
1 polymer ?
#
loop_
_entity_poly.entity_id
_entity_poly.type
_entity_poly.pdbx_seq_one_letter_code
_entity_poly.pdbx_strand_id
1 'polypeptide(L)'
;MSSNSPTPPIASKQPYVHELHGDKRNDDYFWLRDRENPEVIAYLEAENAYTDTIMQHTESLQTKLYDEMLSRIQEDDLSVPYRKGDYYYYSRTETGKAYPIYCRKHQSLDAPEEVLIDQNELAEGTEYFSLGVLEVSPNQQILA
;
A
#
# COMPACT_ATOMS: atom_id res chain seq x y z
N MET A 1 -16.26 39.00 -9.93
CA MET A 1 -16.97 37.87 -9.29
C MET A 1 -16.00 37.28 -8.30
N SER A 2 -16.25 37.43 -7.00
CA SER A 2 -15.36 36.89 -5.97
C SER A 2 -15.43 35.37 -6.03
N SER A 3 -14.38 34.73 -6.53
CA SER A 3 -14.20 33.28 -6.46
C SER A 3 -14.08 32.91 -4.98
N ASN A 4 -15.14 32.36 -4.40
CA ASN A 4 -15.13 31.82 -3.05
C ASN A 4 -14.37 30.50 -3.08
N SER A 5 -13.04 30.57 -3.09
CA SER A 5 -12.19 29.39 -3.04
C SER A 5 -12.42 28.65 -1.71
N PRO A 6 -12.45 27.32 -1.69
CA PRO A 6 -12.56 26.55 -0.46
C PRO A 6 -11.46 26.97 0.51
N THR A 7 -11.79 27.16 1.78
CA THR A 7 -10.79 27.39 2.83
C THR A 7 -10.30 26.05 3.38
N PRO A 8 -8.99 25.87 3.57
CA PRO A 8 -8.47 24.65 4.19
C PRO A 8 -8.98 24.53 5.63
N PRO A 9 -9.19 23.30 6.13
CA PRO A 9 -9.49 23.09 7.53
C PRO A 9 -8.31 23.53 8.40
N ILE A 10 -8.60 24.00 9.61
CA ILE A 10 -7.58 24.48 10.56
C ILE A 10 -7.62 23.56 11.77
N ALA A 11 -6.51 22.86 12.03
CA ALA A 11 -6.38 22.03 13.21
C ALA A 11 -6.48 22.87 14.50
N SER A 12 -7.27 22.39 15.45
CA SER A 12 -7.34 22.98 16.80
C SER A 12 -5.99 22.86 17.50
N LYS A 13 -5.56 23.95 18.15
CA LYS A 13 -4.38 23.94 19.01
C LYS A 13 -4.75 23.44 20.40
N GLN A 14 -4.21 22.31 20.78
CA GLN A 14 -4.35 21.70 22.11
C GLN A 14 -2.96 21.60 22.74
N PRO A 15 -2.58 22.51 23.66
CA PRO A 15 -1.24 22.54 24.21
C PRO A 15 -0.87 21.22 24.90
N TYR A 16 0.17 20.56 24.41
CA TYR A 16 0.81 19.42 25.04
C TYR A 16 2.29 19.71 25.25
N VAL A 17 2.84 19.33 26.42
CA VAL A 17 4.26 19.58 26.74
C VAL A 17 5.00 18.26 26.82
N HIS A 18 5.95 18.07 25.91
CA HIS A 18 6.96 17.04 26.04
C HIS A 18 8.02 17.47 27.06
N GLU A 19 8.35 16.59 27.99
CA GLU A 19 9.48 16.77 28.91
C GLU A 19 10.45 15.59 28.75
N LEU A 20 11.66 15.86 28.30
CA LEU A 20 12.70 14.85 28.13
C LEU A 20 14.06 15.43 28.48
N HIS A 21 14.80 14.74 29.36
CA HIS A 21 16.10 15.20 29.88
C HIS A 21 16.09 16.62 30.51
N GLY A 22 14.94 17.04 31.05
CA GLY A 22 14.76 18.38 31.63
C GLY A 22 14.40 19.46 30.60
N ASP A 23 14.40 19.14 29.31
CA ASP A 23 13.96 20.05 28.26
C ASP A 23 12.46 19.95 28.03
N LYS A 24 11.79 21.10 28.04
CA LYS A 24 10.35 21.23 27.78
C LYS A 24 10.09 21.75 26.37
N ARG A 25 9.26 21.05 25.60
CA ARG A 25 8.84 21.42 24.24
C ARG A 25 7.32 21.37 24.14
N ASN A 26 6.73 22.45 23.65
CA ASN A 26 5.29 22.52 23.41
C ASN A 26 4.97 21.98 22.02
N ASP A 27 3.96 21.13 21.94
CA ASP A 27 3.36 20.63 20.71
C ASP A 27 1.84 20.83 20.80
N ASP A 28 1.33 21.83 20.08
CA ASP A 28 -0.10 22.15 20.06
C ASP A 28 -0.94 21.10 19.29
N TYR A 29 -0.29 20.17 18.58
CA TYR A 29 -0.95 19.22 17.68
C TYR A 29 -0.66 17.77 18.02
N PHE A 30 -0.10 17.51 19.20
CA PHE A 30 0.20 16.16 19.68
C PHE A 30 -1.02 15.23 19.63
N TRP A 31 -2.23 15.79 19.81
CA TRP A 31 -3.50 15.07 19.75
C TRP A 31 -3.77 14.40 18.39
N LEU A 32 -3.23 14.92 17.28
CA LEU A 32 -3.36 14.33 15.93
C LEU A 32 -2.69 12.95 15.81
N ARG A 33 -1.82 12.59 16.76
CA ARG A 33 -1.18 11.27 16.81
C ARG A 33 -2.17 10.16 17.15
N ASP A 34 -3.26 10.47 17.85
CA ASP A 34 -4.22 9.48 18.32
C ASP A 34 -5.19 9.06 17.19
N ARG A 35 -4.91 7.91 16.58
CA ARG A 35 -5.62 7.42 15.40
C ARG A 35 -7.06 7.03 15.66
N GLU A 36 -7.41 6.72 16.91
CA GLU A 36 -8.77 6.30 17.30
C GLU A 36 -9.62 7.47 17.79
N ASN A 37 -9.02 8.65 17.98
CA ASN A 37 -9.71 9.83 18.44
C ASN A 37 -10.69 10.35 17.36
N PRO A 38 -12.00 10.47 17.66
CA PRO A 38 -12.99 10.98 16.72
C PRO A 38 -12.68 12.39 16.19
N GLU A 39 -12.04 13.26 16.98
CA GLU A 39 -11.63 14.59 16.51
C GLU A 39 -10.56 14.50 15.41
N VAL A 40 -9.67 13.50 15.49
CA VAL A 40 -8.61 13.29 14.49
C VAL A 40 -9.21 12.77 13.20
N ILE A 41 -10.13 11.80 13.29
CA ILE A 41 -10.85 11.27 12.14
C ILE A 41 -11.63 12.39 11.44
N ALA A 42 -12.39 13.19 12.19
CA ALA A 42 -13.16 14.30 11.63
C ALA A 42 -12.25 15.35 10.95
N TYR A 43 -11.07 15.62 11.50
CA TYR A 43 -10.10 16.51 10.89
C TYR A 43 -9.53 15.95 9.58
N LEU A 44 -9.18 14.66 9.54
CA LEU A 44 -8.69 13.99 8.34
C LEU A 44 -9.76 13.92 7.23
N GLU A 45 -11.02 13.67 7.59
CA GLU A 45 -12.14 13.72 6.64
C GLU A 45 -12.32 15.12 6.04
N ALA A 46 -12.17 16.18 6.84
CA ALA A 46 -12.22 17.55 6.36
C ALA A 46 -11.06 17.88 5.40
N GLU A 47 -9.84 17.39 5.69
CA GLU A 47 -8.68 17.54 4.80
C GLU A 47 -8.87 16.78 3.48
N ASN A 48 -9.43 15.56 3.52
CA ASN A 48 -9.77 14.80 2.30
C ASN A 48 -10.80 15.55 1.45
N ALA A 49 -11.89 16.05 2.06
CA ALA A 49 -12.92 16.80 1.33
C ALA A 49 -12.38 18.11 0.71
N TYR A 50 -11.50 18.80 1.42
CA TYR A 50 -10.82 19.98 0.89
C TYR A 50 -9.93 19.61 -0.30
N THR A 51 -9.16 18.53 -0.18
CA THR A 51 -8.29 18.02 -1.25
C THR A 51 -9.09 17.66 -2.49
N ASP A 52 -10.18 16.91 -2.35
CA ASP A 52 -11.08 16.54 -3.45
C ASP A 52 -11.61 17.79 -4.16
N THR A 53 -12.05 18.79 -3.39
CA THR A 53 -12.59 20.03 -3.95
C THR A 53 -11.55 20.82 -4.74
N ILE A 54 -10.33 20.97 -4.20
CA ILE A 54 -9.26 21.70 -4.87
C ILE A 54 -8.74 20.94 -6.09
N MET A 55 -8.65 19.61 -6.00
CA MET A 55 -8.11 18.75 -7.06
C MET A 55 -9.12 18.45 -8.17
N GLN A 56 -10.41 18.72 -7.96
CA GLN A 56 -11.49 18.43 -8.91
C GLN A 56 -11.20 18.87 -10.36
N HIS A 57 -10.63 20.06 -10.56
CA HIS A 57 -10.29 20.58 -11.89
C HIS A 57 -9.23 19.76 -12.64
N THR A 58 -8.52 18.86 -11.95
CA THR A 58 -7.47 18.00 -12.51
C THR A 58 -7.91 16.56 -12.73
N GLU A 59 -9.15 16.18 -12.38
CA GLU A 59 -9.63 14.79 -12.48
C GLU A 59 -9.38 14.18 -13.86
N SER A 60 -9.67 14.90 -14.95
CA SER A 60 -9.42 14.40 -16.31
C SER A 60 -7.94 14.13 -16.59
N LEU A 61 -7.04 14.94 -16.03
CA LEU A 61 -5.60 14.70 -16.13
C LEU A 61 -5.19 13.50 -15.29
N GLN A 62 -5.73 13.34 -14.09
CA GLN A 62 -5.47 12.19 -13.22
C GLN A 62 -5.88 10.88 -13.91
N THR A 63 -7.08 10.82 -14.48
CA THR A 63 -7.55 9.65 -15.25
C THR A 63 -6.63 9.34 -16.42
N LYS A 64 -6.25 10.37 -17.20
CA LYS A 64 -5.34 10.18 -18.33
C LYS A 64 -3.98 9.61 -17.88
N LEU A 65 -3.42 10.12 -16.79
CA LEU A 65 -2.15 9.63 -16.25
C LEU A 65 -2.29 8.20 -15.72
N TYR A 66 -3.40 7.87 -15.07
CA TYR A 66 -3.71 6.52 -14.62
C TYR A 66 -3.74 5.53 -15.80
N ASP A 67 -4.49 5.84 -16.86
CA ASP A 67 -4.58 4.99 -18.05
C ASP A 67 -3.24 4.84 -18.75
N GLU A 68 -2.45 5.92 -18.84
CA GLU A 68 -1.11 5.88 -19.41
C GLU A 68 -0.15 5.00 -18.60
N MET A 69 -0.22 5.05 -17.27
CA MET A 69 0.57 4.18 -16.39
C MET A 69 0.14 2.72 -16.54
N LEU A 70 -1.17 2.46 -16.51
CA LEU A 70 -1.72 1.11 -16.67
C LEU A 70 -1.34 0.49 -18.01
N SER A 71 -1.39 1.25 -19.11
CA SER A 71 -1.01 0.78 -20.45
C SER A 71 0.45 0.35 -20.59
N ARG A 72 1.31 0.77 -19.65
CA ARG A 72 2.74 0.45 -19.61
C ARG A 72 3.06 -0.69 -18.65
N ILE A 73 2.06 -1.16 -17.90
CA ILE A 73 2.19 -2.31 -17.02
C ILE A 73 1.81 -3.55 -17.83
N GLN A 74 2.70 -4.52 -17.88
CA GLN A 74 2.37 -5.84 -18.38
C GLN A 74 1.64 -6.58 -17.25
N GLU A 75 0.33 -6.72 -17.35
CA GLU A 75 -0.47 -7.31 -16.27
C GLU A 75 -0.18 -8.80 -16.08
N ASP A 76 -0.01 -9.55 -17.17
CA ASP A 76 0.48 -10.93 -17.17
C ASP A 76 2.01 -10.95 -17.32
N ASP A 77 2.72 -11.05 -16.20
CA ASP A 77 4.19 -11.08 -16.20
C ASP A 77 4.75 -12.18 -15.30
N LEU A 78 5.95 -12.62 -15.64
CA LEU A 78 6.72 -13.63 -14.92
C LEU A 78 8.06 -13.00 -14.51
N SER A 79 8.35 -12.98 -13.22
CA SER A 79 9.69 -12.60 -12.76
C SER A 79 10.72 -13.59 -13.30
N VAL A 80 11.95 -13.14 -13.48
CA VAL A 80 13.07 -14.01 -13.88
C VAL A 80 13.27 -15.10 -12.80
N PRO A 81 13.14 -16.40 -13.13
CA PRO A 81 13.30 -17.46 -12.15
C PRO A 81 14.72 -17.53 -11.62
N TYR A 82 14.86 -17.75 -10.31
CA TYR A 82 16.15 -17.95 -9.65
C TYR A 82 16.20 -19.31 -8.95
N ARG A 83 17.37 -19.95 -8.96
CA ARG A 83 17.56 -21.25 -8.30
C ARG A 83 17.95 -21.08 -6.84
N LYS A 84 17.25 -21.77 -5.95
CA LYS A 84 17.62 -21.95 -4.53
C LYS A 84 17.45 -23.43 -4.19
N GLY A 85 18.55 -24.12 -3.87
CA GLY A 85 18.57 -25.58 -3.68
C GLY A 85 18.00 -26.34 -4.88
N ASP A 86 16.98 -27.16 -4.64
CA ASP A 86 16.38 -28.03 -5.66
C ASP A 86 15.26 -27.38 -6.46
N TYR A 87 14.90 -26.12 -6.17
CA TYR A 87 13.80 -25.44 -6.84
C TYR A 87 14.24 -24.15 -7.55
N TYR A 88 13.50 -23.82 -8.60
CA TYR A 88 13.47 -22.49 -9.20
C TYR A 88 12.26 -21.74 -8.67
N TYR A 89 12.48 -20.57 -8.09
CA TYR A 89 11.43 -19.71 -7.55
C TYR A 89 11.20 -18.52 -8.47
N TYR A 90 9.94 -18.10 -8.56
CA TYR A 90 9.52 -16.92 -9.31
C TYR A 90 8.17 -16.44 -8.78
N SER A 91 7.80 -15.22 -9.13
CA SER A 91 6.43 -14.72 -9.00
C SER A 91 5.83 -14.48 -10.37
N ARG A 92 4.51 -14.56 -10.45
CA ARG A 92 3.73 -14.14 -11.61
C ARG A 92 2.58 -13.26 -11.23
N THR A 93 2.23 -12.32 -12.09
CA THR A 93 0.98 -11.55 -12.01
C THR A 93 0.03 -12.06 -13.09
N GLU A 94 -1.27 -11.89 -12.86
CA GLU A 94 -2.30 -12.23 -13.82
C GLU A 94 -3.12 -10.99 -14.16
N THR A 95 -3.60 -10.90 -15.41
CA THR A 95 -4.48 -9.82 -15.88
C THR A 95 -5.70 -9.69 -14.96
N GLY A 96 -5.95 -8.47 -14.49
CA GLY A 96 -7.05 -8.17 -13.58
C GLY A 96 -6.84 -8.63 -12.12
N LYS A 97 -5.67 -9.18 -11.76
CA LYS A 97 -5.31 -9.50 -10.38
C LYS A 97 -4.41 -8.41 -9.80
N ALA A 98 -4.67 -8.01 -8.56
CA ALA A 98 -3.95 -6.93 -7.91
C ALA A 98 -2.63 -7.37 -7.27
N TYR A 99 -2.46 -8.68 -7.00
CA TYR A 99 -1.32 -9.20 -6.26
C TYR A 99 -0.57 -10.32 -7.01
N PRO A 100 0.74 -10.49 -6.77
CA PRO A 100 1.50 -11.56 -7.38
C PRO A 100 1.26 -12.91 -6.69
N ILE A 101 1.40 -13.96 -7.48
CA ILE A 101 1.37 -15.37 -7.07
C ILE A 101 2.81 -15.86 -7.00
N TYR A 102 3.22 -16.38 -5.84
CA TYR A 102 4.56 -16.96 -5.66
C TYR A 102 4.54 -18.45 -6.00
N CYS A 103 5.46 -18.84 -6.86
CA CYS A 103 5.53 -20.18 -7.43
C CYS A 103 6.94 -20.75 -7.35
N ARG A 104 7.03 -22.08 -7.49
CA ARG A 104 8.30 -22.77 -7.69
C ARG A 104 8.18 -23.94 -8.65
N LYS A 105 9.32 -24.40 -9.17
CA LYS A 105 9.44 -25.61 -10.00
C LYS A 105 10.61 -26.46 -9.55
N HIS A 106 10.40 -27.78 -9.44
CA HIS A 106 11.41 -28.70 -8.93
C HIS A 106 12.41 -29.11 -10.02
N GLN A 107 13.71 -28.92 -9.76
CA GLN A 107 14.89 -29.31 -10.55
C GLN A 107 15.03 -28.73 -11.97
N SER A 108 13.94 -28.41 -12.67
CA SER A 108 13.93 -27.88 -14.02
C SER A 108 12.86 -26.79 -14.19
N LEU A 109 13.10 -25.84 -15.11
CA LEU A 109 12.10 -24.85 -15.53
C LEU A 109 10.96 -25.46 -16.34
N ASP A 110 11.16 -26.66 -16.89
CA ASP A 110 10.12 -27.42 -17.62
C ASP A 110 9.26 -28.27 -16.68
N ALA A 111 9.60 -28.35 -15.40
CA ALA A 111 8.82 -29.08 -14.42
C ALA A 111 7.45 -28.40 -14.18
N PRO A 112 6.45 -29.15 -13.68
CA PRO A 112 5.17 -28.58 -13.26
C PRO A 112 5.36 -27.47 -12.22
N GLU A 113 4.55 -26.41 -12.33
CA GLU A 113 4.49 -25.33 -11.35
C GLU A 113 3.86 -25.82 -10.04
N GLU A 114 4.47 -25.43 -8.93
CA GLU A 114 3.92 -25.51 -7.58
C GLU A 114 3.63 -24.08 -7.09
N VAL A 115 2.36 -23.76 -6.82
CA VAL A 115 1.99 -22.50 -6.19
C VAL A 115 2.29 -22.58 -4.70
N LEU A 116 3.04 -21.61 -4.19
CA LEU A 116 3.37 -21.46 -2.78
C LEU A 116 2.35 -20.59 -2.07
N ILE A 117 2.10 -19.40 -2.61
CA ILE A 117 1.17 -18.42 -2.05
C ILE A 117 0.50 -17.67 -3.20
N ASP A 118 -0.83 -17.69 -3.23
CA ASP A 118 -1.63 -16.74 -4.00
C ASP A 118 -2.11 -15.61 -3.07
N GLN A 119 -1.53 -14.42 -3.24
CA GLN A 119 -1.93 -13.27 -2.43
C GLN A 119 -3.33 -12.77 -2.77
N ASN A 120 -3.87 -13.05 -3.95
CA ASN A 120 -5.22 -12.64 -4.33
C ASN A 120 -6.28 -13.42 -3.56
N GLU A 121 -6.05 -14.73 -3.36
CA GLU A 121 -6.92 -15.56 -2.51
C GLU A 121 -6.84 -15.10 -1.04
N LEU A 122 -5.65 -14.78 -0.55
CA LEU A 122 -5.47 -14.30 0.82
C LEU A 122 -6.04 -12.90 1.07
N ALA A 123 -6.04 -12.05 0.05
CA ALA A 123 -6.58 -10.69 0.11
C ALA A 123 -8.11 -10.66 -0.01
N GLU A 124 -8.76 -11.75 -0.41
CA GLU A 124 -10.20 -11.77 -0.67
C GLU A 124 -10.99 -11.39 0.58
N GLY A 125 -11.91 -10.43 0.43
CA GLY A 125 -12.75 -9.94 1.53
C GLY A 125 -12.04 -9.00 2.52
N THR A 126 -10.78 -8.62 2.27
CA THR A 126 -10.05 -7.64 3.08
C THR A 126 -10.00 -6.27 2.39
N GLU A 127 -10.09 -5.19 3.15
CA GLU A 127 -9.94 -3.82 2.62
C GLU A 127 -8.48 -3.50 2.26
N TYR A 128 -7.54 -4.16 2.94
CA TYR A 128 -6.10 -4.02 2.72
C TYR A 128 -5.39 -5.33 3.04
N PHE A 129 -4.55 -5.76 2.10
CA PHE A 129 -3.66 -6.91 2.26
C PHE A 129 -2.24 -6.54 1.86
N SER A 130 -1.28 -7.01 2.65
CA SER A 130 0.15 -6.90 2.35
C SER A 130 0.90 -8.06 2.95
N LEU A 131 1.72 -8.72 2.11
CA LEU A 131 2.67 -9.74 2.54
C LEU A 131 4.05 -9.10 2.74
N GLY A 132 4.57 -9.13 3.97
CA GLY A 132 5.83 -8.47 4.31
C GLY A 132 7.07 -9.27 3.94
N VAL A 133 7.19 -10.49 4.47
CA VAL A 133 8.34 -11.38 4.23
C VAL A 133 7.80 -12.75 3.81
N LEU A 134 8.51 -13.38 2.89
CA LEU A 134 8.29 -14.75 2.47
C LEU A 134 9.63 -15.46 2.52
N GLU A 135 9.78 -16.45 3.41
CA GLU A 135 11.02 -17.19 3.58
C GLU A 135 10.79 -18.71 3.54
N VAL A 136 11.44 -19.35 2.58
CA VAL A 136 11.47 -20.82 2.47
C VAL A 136 12.62 -21.36 3.31
N SER A 137 12.30 -22.35 4.16
CA SER A 137 13.26 -23.03 5.03
C SER A 137 14.43 -23.65 4.25
N PRO A 138 15.60 -23.88 4.88
CA PRO A 138 16.75 -24.48 4.20
C PRO A 138 16.48 -25.85 3.58
N ASN A 139 15.62 -26.67 4.21
CA ASN A 139 15.18 -27.97 3.69
C ASN A 139 13.99 -27.89 2.72
N GLN A 140 13.46 -26.69 2.46
CA GLN A 140 12.46 -26.40 1.43
C GLN A 140 11.08 -27.05 1.65
N GLN A 141 10.80 -27.41 2.91
CA GLN A 141 9.55 -28.04 3.34
C GLN A 141 8.62 -27.09 4.09
N ILE A 142 9.10 -25.94 4.54
CA ILE A 142 8.33 -24.96 5.33
C ILE A 142 8.46 -23.59 4.68
N LEU A 143 7.33 -22.88 4.64
CA LEU A 143 7.22 -21.49 4.23
C LEU A 143 6.72 -20.67 5.42
N ALA A 144 7.37 -19.54 5.70
CA ALA A 144 6.99 -18.58 6.73
C ALA A 144 6.88 -17.17 6.14
#